data_AF-A0A832BL65-F1
#
_entry.id   AF-A0A832BL65-F1
#
_cell.length_a   1.000
_cell.length_b   1.000
_cell.length_c   1.000
_cell.angle_alpha   90.00
_cell.angle_beta   90.00
_cell.angle_gamma   90.00
#
_symmetry.space_group_name_H-M   'P 1'
#
loop_
_entity.id
_entity.type
_entity.pdbx_description
1 polymer ?
#
loop_
_entity_poly.entity_id
_entity_poly.type
_entity_poly.pdbx_seq_one_letter_code
_entity_poly.pdbx_strand_id
1 'polypeptide(L)'
;MRNQYKRLDVFRCRHESHQGFGNVISAYHVLKEKACYPDGCIYFKWKCHRLERGLPCPRSFLHVGRKCTSCPQYHDEKVIKYPQLLLSPHEYQIFLKEFQEFELWLQSKKDRGVDFTGTIKAVKPRMIMNCSHGRTHLALQGFILVFKEGFVDLTPFEDTIYAILSPLQQSRLKLAEGDRLDLKATLHLDRGRLILNHVREVEIESKAGAKFWTLAEARQALLTGKILDDQYEKCLSCPHGSLVDIRETEIVSEGQKRRKLFCLKGILKPEYCIVRSSEEIYRFDHCQDEEHQEIKNRLG
;
A
#
# COMPACT_ATOMS: atom_id res chain seq x y z
N MET A 1 -19.16 -8.08 -1.71
CA MET A 1 -18.90 -6.62 -1.66
C MET A 1 -17.45 -6.38 -2.05
N ARG A 2 -17.20 -5.40 -2.92
CA ARG A 2 -15.88 -5.15 -3.49
C ARG A 2 -15.40 -3.74 -3.19
N ASN A 3 -14.09 -3.56 -3.03
CA ASN A 3 -13.50 -2.25 -2.73
C ASN A 3 -13.36 -1.39 -3.99
N GLN A 4 -14.42 -0.63 -4.30
CA GLN A 4 -14.46 0.19 -5.52
C GLN A 4 -13.38 1.28 -5.55
N TYR A 5 -12.89 1.72 -4.39
CA TYR A 5 -11.77 2.66 -4.28
C TYR A 5 -10.45 2.15 -4.85
N LYS A 6 -10.26 0.83 -4.92
CA LYS A 6 -9.01 0.20 -5.36
C LYS A 6 -8.97 -0.12 -6.85
N ARG A 7 -10.08 0.03 -7.57
CA ARG A 7 -10.11 -0.22 -9.02
C ARG A 7 -9.13 0.66 -9.76
N LEU A 8 -8.32 0.02 -10.61
CA LEU A 8 -7.24 0.63 -11.40
C LEU A 8 -7.59 0.71 -12.89
N ASP A 9 -8.64 0.02 -13.30
CA ASP A 9 -9.11 -0.11 -14.68
C ASP A 9 -10.13 0.96 -15.09
N VAL A 10 -10.43 1.91 -14.20
CA VAL A 10 -11.41 2.99 -14.48
C VAL A 10 -10.75 4.21 -15.09
N PHE A 11 -9.59 4.62 -14.56
CA PHE A 11 -8.96 5.89 -14.93
C PHE A 11 -7.48 5.73 -15.29
N ARG A 12 -7.04 6.57 -16.23
CA ARG A 12 -5.62 6.74 -16.58
C ARG A 12 -5.26 8.22 -16.59
N CYS A 13 -4.15 8.64 -16.00
CA CYS A 13 -3.69 10.03 -16.14
C CYS A 13 -2.20 10.10 -16.39
N ARG A 14 -1.83 10.86 -17.44
CA ARG A 14 -0.45 11.05 -17.93
C ARG A 14 0.32 12.12 -17.13
N HIS A 15 -0.01 12.30 -15.86
CA HIS A 15 0.75 13.20 -15.00
C HIS A 15 2.11 12.57 -14.67
N GLU A 16 3.17 13.37 -14.63
CA GLU A 16 4.55 12.88 -14.39
C GLU A 16 4.66 12.07 -13.10
N SER A 17 3.94 12.48 -12.04
CA SER A 17 3.89 11.76 -10.76
C SER A 17 3.28 10.34 -10.83
N HIS A 18 2.58 10.00 -11.92
CA HIS A 18 1.92 8.70 -12.09
C HIS A 18 2.69 7.77 -13.04
N GLN A 19 3.79 8.24 -13.64
CA GLN A 19 4.60 7.44 -14.57
C GLN A 19 5.17 6.19 -13.90
N GLY A 20 5.58 6.29 -12.63
CA GLY A 20 6.06 5.14 -11.84
C GLY A 20 5.03 4.03 -11.63
N PHE A 21 3.75 4.29 -11.92
CA PHE A 21 2.64 3.33 -11.85
C PHE A 21 2.05 3.04 -13.23
N GLY A 22 2.80 3.25 -14.32
CA GLY A 22 2.30 3.02 -15.70
C GLY A 22 1.14 3.93 -16.10
N ASN A 23 1.01 5.10 -15.44
CA ASN A 23 -0.09 6.06 -15.56
C ASN A 23 -1.46 5.52 -15.11
N VAL A 24 -1.48 4.37 -14.43
CA VAL A 24 -2.68 3.73 -13.89
C VAL A 24 -2.96 4.27 -12.49
N ILE A 25 -4.21 4.61 -12.20
CA ILE A 25 -4.57 5.35 -10.98
C ILE A 25 -5.86 4.78 -10.40
N SER A 26 -5.91 4.71 -9.07
CA SER A 26 -7.09 4.22 -8.38
C SER A 26 -8.26 5.20 -8.47
N ALA A 27 -9.47 4.64 -8.50
CA ALA A 27 -10.71 5.41 -8.42
C ALA A 27 -10.75 6.33 -7.19
N TYR A 28 -10.21 5.89 -6.04
CA TYR A 28 -10.09 6.73 -4.84
C TYR A 28 -9.29 8.01 -5.09
N HIS A 29 -8.15 7.91 -5.77
CA HIS A 29 -7.29 9.07 -5.99
C HIS A 29 -7.99 10.11 -6.86
N VAL A 30 -8.66 9.66 -7.92
CA VAL A 30 -9.35 10.55 -8.87
C VAL A 30 -10.61 11.16 -8.28
N LEU A 31 -11.47 10.34 -7.64
CA LEU A 31 -12.80 10.76 -7.21
C LEU A 31 -12.86 11.31 -5.78
N LYS A 32 -11.97 10.89 -4.87
CA LYS A 32 -11.99 11.29 -3.45
C LYS A 32 -10.83 12.18 -3.05
N GLU A 33 -9.60 11.84 -3.45
CA GLU A 33 -8.40 12.58 -3.01
C GLU A 33 -8.18 13.85 -3.84
N LYS A 34 -8.28 13.75 -5.16
CA LYS A 34 -8.11 14.90 -6.07
C LYS A 34 -9.42 15.50 -6.55
N ALA A 35 -10.50 14.72 -6.54
CA ALA A 35 -11.81 15.12 -7.04
C ALA A 35 -11.70 15.81 -8.42
N CYS A 36 -10.87 15.27 -9.31
CA CYS A 36 -10.45 15.97 -10.53
C CYS A 36 -10.98 15.33 -11.82
N TYR A 37 -12.01 14.50 -11.70
CA TYR A 37 -12.80 14.05 -12.83
C TYR A 37 -14.24 14.55 -12.66
N PRO A 38 -14.86 15.13 -13.71
CA PRO A 38 -14.36 15.26 -15.08
C PRO A 38 -13.47 16.51 -15.33
N ASP A 39 -13.35 17.41 -14.34
CA ASP A 39 -12.87 18.78 -14.57
C ASP A 39 -11.35 18.94 -14.74
N GLY A 40 -10.60 17.88 -14.48
CA GLY A 40 -9.14 17.87 -14.58
C GLY A 40 -8.43 18.39 -13.33
N CYS A 41 -7.20 17.92 -13.15
CA CYS A 41 -6.30 18.34 -12.08
C CYS A 41 -5.48 19.55 -12.56
N ILE A 42 -5.55 20.66 -11.82
CA ILE A 42 -4.78 21.89 -12.12
C ILE A 42 -3.49 21.90 -11.31
N TYR A 43 -2.38 22.23 -11.95
CA TYR A 43 -1.12 22.53 -11.27
C TYR A 43 -0.33 23.61 -11.99
N PHE A 44 0.52 24.29 -11.23
CA PHE A 44 1.37 25.37 -11.70
C PHE A 44 2.80 24.86 -11.80
N LYS A 45 3.37 24.89 -13.00
CA LYS A 45 4.80 24.65 -13.22
C LYS A 45 5.53 25.98 -13.08
N TRP A 46 6.35 26.09 -12.05
CA TRP A 46 7.20 27.26 -11.85
C TRP A 46 8.48 27.12 -12.66
N LYS A 47 8.73 28.10 -13.52
CA LYS A 47 9.86 28.09 -14.45
C LYS A 47 10.68 29.37 -14.33
N CYS A 48 11.92 29.29 -14.81
CA CYS A 48 12.84 30.40 -14.85
C CYS A 48 13.62 30.35 -16.17
N HIS A 49 13.45 31.36 -17.02
CA HIS A 49 14.06 31.38 -18.35
C HIS A 49 15.59 31.26 -18.33
N ARG A 50 16.25 31.78 -17.27
CA ARG A 50 17.71 31.64 -17.12
C ARG A 50 18.12 30.20 -16.79
N LEU A 51 17.45 29.59 -15.81
CA LEU A 51 17.78 28.22 -15.40
C LEU A 51 17.47 27.21 -16.51
N GLU A 52 16.40 27.41 -17.27
CA GLU A 52 16.07 26.59 -18.45
C GLU A 52 17.15 26.68 -19.55
N ARG A 53 17.84 27.83 -19.66
CA ARG A 53 18.98 28.03 -20.56
C ARG A 53 20.32 27.59 -19.96
N GLY A 54 20.33 26.96 -18.77
CA GLY A 54 21.54 26.57 -18.06
C GLY A 54 22.35 27.74 -17.48
N LEU A 55 21.79 28.96 -17.45
CA LEU A 55 22.46 30.14 -16.90
C LEU A 55 22.23 30.25 -15.39
N PRO A 56 23.25 30.66 -14.60
CA PRO A 56 23.11 30.81 -13.17
C PRO A 56 22.09 31.90 -12.82
N CYS A 57 21.36 31.70 -11.72
CA CYS A 57 20.48 32.69 -11.15
C CYS A 57 21.31 33.83 -10.52
N PRO A 58 21.01 35.12 -10.78
CA PRO A 58 21.69 36.25 -10.12
C PRO A 58 21.54 36.28 -8.59
N ARG A 59 20.51 35.60 -8.08
CA ARG A 59 20.24 35.44 -6.63
C ARG A 59 20.77 34.12 -6.08
N SER A 60 21.59 33.41 -6.86
CA SER A 60 22.22 32.12 -6.51
C SER A 60 21.22 31.00 -6.17
N PHE A 61 19.98 31.09 -6.63
CA PHE A 61 19.03 29.99 -6.49
C PHE A 61 19.34 28.87 -7.49
N LEU A 62 19.32 27.63 -7.00
CA LEU A 62 19.51 26.41 -7.82
C LEU A 62 18.21 25.89 -8.42
N HIS A 63 17.06 26.30 -7.89
CA HIS A 63 15.74 25.88 -8.34
C HIS A 63 14.75 27.04 -8.20
N VAL A 64 13.66 26.98 -8.98
CA VAL A 64 12.57 27.96 -8.90
C VAL A 64 11.75 27.70 -7.63
N GLY A 65 11.38 28.78 -6.93
CA GLY A 65 10.62 28.67 -5.69
C GLY A 65 9.79 29.91 -5.40
N ARG A 66 9.13 29.93 -4.24
CA ARG A 66 8.22 31.01 -3.83
C ARG A 66 8.87 32.40 -3.81
N LYS A 67 10.20 32.47 -3.65
CA LYS A 67 10.97 33.73 -3.64
C LYS A 67 11.22 34.30 -5.05
N CYS A 68 10.81 33.59 -6.10
CA CYS A 68 11.02 33.98 -7.49
C CYS A 68 9.85 34.77 -8.08
N THR A 69 8.70 34.88 -7.40
CA THR A 69 7.46 35.48 -7.93
C THR A 69 7.59 36.94 -8.38
N SER A 70 8.54 37.70 -7.82
CA SER A 70 8.83 39.08 -8.22
C SER A 70 9.97 39.21 -9.25
N CYS A 71 10.55 38.11 -9.70
CA CYS A 71 11.66 38.11 -10.65
C CYS A 71 11.14 38.21 -12.10
N PRO A 72 11.67 39.10 -12.95
CA PRO A 72 11.26 39.18 -14.35
C PRO A 72 11.54 37.91 -15.18
N GLN A 73 12.43 37.04 -14.70
CA GLN A 73 12.78 35.79 -15.37
C GLN A 73 11.87 34.62 -14.94
N TYR A 74 11.07 34.82 -13.89
CA TYR A 74 10.11 33.84 -13.40
C TYR A 74 8.85 33.90 -14.24
N HIS A 75 8.32 32.73 -14.56
CA HIS A 75 6.99 32.59 -15.12
C HIS A 75 6.36 31.30 -14.61
N ASP A 76 5.05 31.30 -14.49
CA ASP A 76 4.26 30.13 -14.16
C ASP A 76 3.46 29.66 -15.36
N GLU A 77 3.46 28.35 -15.57
CA GLU A 77 2.62 27.71 -16.58
C GLU A 77 1.50 26.96 -15.85
N LYS A 78 0.26 27.42 -16.04
CA LYS A 78 -0.93 26.70 -15.58
C LYS A 78 -1.18 25.52 -16.50
N VAL A 79 -1.02 24.31 -15.99
CA VAL A 79 -1.27 23.08 -16.72
C VAL A 79 -2.49 22.39 -16.13
N ILE A 80 -3.39 21.95 -17.01
CA ILE A 80 -4.55 21.14 -16.63
C ILE A 80 -4.37 19.74 -17.23
N LYS A 81 -4.51 18.71 -16.39
CA LYS A 81 -4.46 17.31 -16.84
C LYS A 81 -5.76 16.62 -16.50
N TYR A 82 -6.41 16.10 -17.54
CA TYR A 82 -7.65 15.36 -17.42
C TYR A 82 -7.37 13.87 -17.28
N PRO A 83 -7.92 13.19 -16.25
CA PRO A 83 -7.96 11.75 -16.22
C PRO A 83 -8.80 11.22 -17.40
N GLN A 84 -8.24 10.27 -18.14
CA GLN A 84 -8.95 9.53 -19.17
C GLN A 84 -9.81 8.45 -18.51
N LEU A 85 -11.10 8.43 -18.83
CA LEU A 85 -12.00 7.32 -18.49
C LEU A 85 -11.73 6.15 -19.46
N LEU A 86 -11.48 4.97 -18.92
CA LEU A 86 -11.20 3.76 -19.70
C LEU A 86 -12.44 2.90 -19.96
N LEU A 87 -13.47 3.04 -19.12
CA LEU A 87 -14.73 2.33 -19.24
C LEU A 87 -15.61 2.96 -20.34
N SER A 88 -16.42 2.13 -20.99
CA SER A 88 -17.51 2.62 -21.83
C SER A 88 -18.54 3.39 -20.99
N PRO A 89 -19.38 4.25 -21.61
CA PRO A 89 -20.40 4.99 -20.87
C PRO A 89 -21.33 4.09 -20.04
N HIS A 90 -21.70 2.92 -20.57
CA HIS A 90 -22.56 1.96 -19.87
C HIS A 90 -21.84 1.31 -18.66
N GLU A 91 -20.61 0.83 -18.85
CA GLU A 91 -19.80 0.26 -17.77
C GLU A 91 -19.51 1.29 -16.67
N TYR A 92 -19.30 2.55 -17.05
CA TYR A 92 -19.07 3.63 -16.10
C TYR A 92 -20.32 3.89 -15.24
N GLN A 93 -21.53 3.83 -15.81
CA GLN A 93 -22.76 3.95 -15.03
C GLN A 93 -22.94 2.79 -14.04
N ILE A 94 -22.60 1.57 -14.44
CA ILE A 94 -22.58 0.42 -13.52
C ILE A 94 -21.58 0.67 -12.40
N PHE A 95 -20.35 1.06 -12.75
CA PHE A 95 -19.32 1.40 -11.77
C PHE A 95 -19.78 2.48 -10.79
N LEU A 96 -20.46 3.54 -11.24
CA LEU A 96 -20.97 4.60 -10.35
C LEU A 96 -22.01 4.07 -9.36
N LYS A 97 -22.90 3.17 -9.79
CA LYS A 97 -23.87 2.53 -8.89
C LYS A 97 -23.17 1.68 -7.84
N GLU A 98 -22.27 0.78 -8.27
CA GLU A 98 -21.48 -0.06 -7.36
C GLU A 98 -20.63 0.78 -6.39
N PHE A 99 -20.05 1.88 -6.90
CA PHE A 99 -19.26 2.81 -6.10
C PHE A 99 -20.10 3.48 -5.03
N GLN A 100 -21.31 3.94 -5.38
CA GLN A 100 -22.24 4.55 -4.44
C GLN A 100 -22.72 3.53 -3.39
N GLU A 101 -23.06 2.31 -3.80
CA GLU A 101 -23.42 1.22 -2.87
C GLU A 101 -22.28 0.91 -1.90
N PHE A 102 -21.05 0.83 -2.40
CA PHE A 102 -19.86 0.66 -1.57
C PHE A 102 -19.66 1.84 -0.61
N GLU A 103 -19.85 3.08 -1.05
CA GLU A 103 -19.74 4.25 -0.18
C GLU A 103 -20.79 4.26 0.94
N LEU A 104 -22.04 3.92 0.63
CA LEU A 104 -23.11 3.80 1.62
C LEU A 104 -22.80 2.71 2.65
N TRP A 105 -22.38 1.53 2.16
CA TRP A 105 -21.93 0.44 3.02
C TRP A 105 -20.77 0.89 3.92
N LEU A 106 -19.74 1.53 3.34
CA LEU A 106 -18.59 2.00 4.08
C LEU A 106 -18.97 3.05 5.12
N GLN A 107 -19.81 4.03 4.78
CA GLN A 107 -20.29 5.04 5.72
C GLN A 107 -21.04 4.41 6.90
N SER A 108 -21.79 3.33 6.67
CA SER A 108 -22.53 2.63 7.73
C SER A 108 -21.63 1.90 8.74
N LYS A 109 -20.38 1.56 8.35
CA LYS A 109 -19.43 0.75 9.14
C LYS A 109 -18.19 1.52 9.59
N LYS A 110 -17.82 2.60 8.90
CA LYS A 110 -16.60 3.36 9.14
C LYS A 110 -16.58 3.92 10.57
N ASP A 111 -15.44 3.77 11.22
CA ASP A 111 -15.14 4.19 12.59
C ASP A 111 -16.07 3.52 13.64
N ARG A 112 -16.73 2.40 13.29
CA ARG A 112 -17.58 1.60 14.19
C ARG A 112 -16.96 0.21 14.42
N GLY A 113 -17.39 -0.44 15.50
CA GLY A 113 -17.08 -1.83 15.77
C GLY A 113 -17.78 -2.74 14.76
N VAL A 114 -17.04 -3.71 14.23
CA VAL A 114 -17.52 -4.74 13.31
C VAL A 114 -16.95 -6.10 13.72
N ASP A 115 -17.72 -7.14 13.44
CA ASP A 115 -17.22 -8.52 13.48
C ASP A 115 -16.52 -8.81 12.14
N PHE A 116 -15.39 -9.51 12.19
CA PHE A 116 -14.66 -9.89 10.99
C PHE A 116 -14.15 -11.32 11.04
N THR A 117 -14.39 -12.05 9.96
CA THR A 117 -13.92 -13.42 9.75
C THR A 117 -13.07 -13.49 8.50
N GLY A 118 -11.91 -14.15 8.58
CA GLY A 118 -11.09 -14.35 7.38
C GLY A 118 -9.85 -15.20 7.59
N THR A 119 -9.23 -15.55 6.46
CA THR A 119 -7.97 -16.30 6.43
C THR A 119 -6.79 -15.36 6.15
N ILE A 120 -5.76 -15.43 6.99
CA ILE A 120 -4.58 -14.60 6.86
C ILE A 120 -3.79 -15.05 5.63
N LYS A 121 -3.64 -14.15 4.66
CA LYS A 121 -2.75 -14.34 3.51
C LYS A 121 -1.29 -14.03 3.84
N ALA A 122 -1.04 -13.03 4.69
CA ALA A 122 0.31 -12.69 5.10
C ALA A 122 0.32 -11.93 6.42
N VAL A 123 1.40 -12.12 7.18
CA VAL A 123 1.72 -11.32 8.36
C VAL A 123 3.01 -10.55 8.08
N LYS A 124 2.99 -9.22 8.25
CA LYS A 124 4.16 -8.38 7.99
C LYS A 124 4.45 -7.44 9.17
N PRO A 125 5.71 -7.16 9.51
CA PRO A 125 6.06 -6.07 10.41
C PRO A 125 5.54 -4.73 9.88
N ARG A 126 4.85 -3.98 10.73
CA ARG A 126 4.35 -2.63 10.44
C ARG A 126 5.35 -1.60 10.95
N MET A 127 5.89 -0.79 10.04
CA MET A 127 6.93 0.19 10.35
C MET A 127 6.49 1.60 9.96
N ILE A 128 6.94 2.59 10.73
CA ILE A 128 6.76 4.01 10.45
C ILE A 128 8.12 4.68 10.45
N MET A 129 8.37 5.52 9.45
CA MET A 129 9.54 6.37 9.39
C MET A 129 9.18 7.77 9.86
N ASN A 130 9.86 8.24 10.91
CA ASN A 130 9.74 9.60 11.40
C ASN A 130 10.95 10.41 10.89
N CYS A 131 10.68 11.55 10.25
CA CYS A 131 11.69 12.48 9.76
C CYS A 131 11.58 13.79 10.56
N SER A 132 12.57 14.09 11.39
CA SER A 132 12.62 15.30 12.22
C SER A 132 14.05 15.86 12.25
N HIS A 133 14.24 17.15 12.05
CA HIS A 133 15.54 17.84 12.13
C HIS A 133 16.66 17.15 11.32
N GLY A 134 16.36 16.70 10.10
CA GLY A 134 17.30 15.97 9.25
C GLY A 134 17.66 14.56 9.73
N ARG A 135 17.08 14.08 10.83
CA ARG A 135 17.22 12.70 11.32
C ARG A 135 16.03 11.86 10.88
N THR A 136 16.32 10.69 10.34
CA THR A 136 15.31 9.68 9.98
C THR A 136 15.38 8.53 10.97
N HIS A 137 14.27 8.22 11.62
CA HIS A 137 14.15 7.09 12.54
C HIS A 137 13.04 6.16 12.09
N LEU A 138 13.38 4.89 11.82
CA LEU A 138 12.42 3.85 11.49
C LEU A 138 12.01 3.13 12.78
N ALA A 139 10.70 3.08 13.06
CA ALA A 139 10.14 2.47 14.25
C ALA A 139 9.21 1.31 13.88
N LEU A 140 9.40 0.16 14.55
CA LEU A 140 8.43 -0.93 14.53
C LEU A 140 7.23 -0.55 15.40
N GLN A 141 6.03 -0.58 14.81
CA GLN A 141 4.78 -0.19 15.48
C GLN A 141 3.90 -1.39 15.81
N GLY A 142 4.16 -2.54 15.20
CA GLY A 142 3.33 -3.74 15.35
C GLY A 142 3.41 -4.61 14.12
N PHE A 143 2.30 -5.29 13.84
CA PHE A 143 2.16 -6.19 12.71
C PHE A 143 0.91 -5.84 11.91
N ILE A 144 0.97 -6.06 10.61
CA ILE A 144 -0.16 -5.96 9.71
C ILE A 144 -0.51 -7.37 9.23
N LEU A 145 -1.74 -7.78 9.49
CA LEU A 145 -2.34 -8.94 8.88
C LEU A 145 -2.92 -8.51 7.53
N VAL A 146 -2.72 -9.33 6.51
CA VAL A 146 -3.28 -9.14 5.18
C VAL A 146 -4.26 -10.28 4.94
N PHE A 147 -5.53 -9.96 4.70
CA PHE A 147 -6.57 -10.90 4.30
C PHE A 147 -6.85 -10.69 2.82
N LYS A 148 -7.01 -11.77 2.04
CA LYS A 148 -7.36 -11.64 0.61
C LYS A 148 -8.84 -11.30 0.43
N GLU A 149 -9.66 -11.88 1.29
CA GLU A 149 -11.11 -11.85 1.33
C GLU A 149 -11.55 -12.16 2.77
N GLY A 150 -12.82 -11.94 3.07
CA GLY A 150 -13.39 -12.25 4.38
C GLY A 150 -14.84 -11.83 4.48
N PHE A 151 -15.37 -11.81 5.71
CA PHE A 151 -16.71 -11.32 6.01
C PHE A 151 -16.59 -10.16 6.98
N VAL A 152 -17.27 -9.05 6.68
CA VAL A 152 -17.45 -7.94 7.62
C VAL A 152 -18.91 -8.00 8.07
N ASP A 153 -19.11 -8.34 9.34
CA ASP A 153 -20.37 -8.81 9.90
C ASP A 153 -20.93 -9.97 9.03
N LEU A 154 -22.07 -9.76 8.36
CA LEU A 154 -22.69 -10.75 7.46
C LEU A 154 -22.38 -10.49 5.97
N THR A 155 -21.58 -9.47 5.66
CA THR A 155 -21.31 -9.07 4.27
C THR A 155 -20.02 -9.71 3.76
N PRO A 156 -20.05 -10.55 2.71
CA PRO A 156 -18.83 -11.05 2.10
C PRO A 156 -18.05 -9.90 1.46
N PHE A 157 -16.74 -9.89 1.66
CA PHE A 157 -15.82 -8.89 1.14
C PHE A 157 -14.72 -9.56 0.32
N GLU A 158 -14.69 -9.23 -0.97
CA GLU A 158 -13.90 -9.95 -2.00
C GLU A 158 -12.55 -9.28 -2.32
N ASP A 159 -12.14 -8.33 -1.47
CA ASP A 159 -10.92 -7.55 -1.67
C ASP A 159 -10.03 -7.59 -0.44
N THR A 160 -8.79 -7.11 -0.60
CA THR A 160 -7.82 -7.13 0.48
C THR A 160 -8.24 -6.21 1.64
N ILE A 161 -8.37 -6.80 2.83
CA ILE A 161 -8.54 -6.11 4.11
C ILE A 161 -7.28 -6.29 4.94
N TYR A 162 -6.94 -5.26 5.71
CA TYR A 162 -5.80 -5.30 6.62
C TYR A 162 -6.27 -5.26 8.06
N ALA A 163 -5.58 -5.94 8.97
CA ALA A 163 -5.76 -5.72 10.40
C ALA A 163 -4.44 -5.34 11.07
N ILE A 164 -4.51 -4.44 12.04
CA ILE A 164 -3.33 -3.99 12.79
C ILE A 164 -3.31 -4.66 14.15
N LEU A 165 -2.19 -5.32 14.43
CA LEU A 165 -1.90 -5.91 15.74
C LEU A 165 -0.75 -5.19 16.43
N SER A 166 -0.89 -5.03 17.74
CA SER A 166 0.22 -4.64 18.59
C SER A 166 1.27 -5.76 18.69
N PRO A 167 2.54 -5.43 19.03
CA PRO A 167 3.56 -6.43 19.30
C PRO A 167 3.15 -7.46 20.37
N LEU A 168 2.44 -7.01 21.41
CA LEU A 168 1.98 -7.89 22.49
C LEU A 168 0.94 -8.90 21.99
N GLN A 169 -0.02 -8.44 21.18
CA GLN A 169 -1.03 -9.33 20.60
C GLN A 169 -0.40 -10.39 19.70
N GLN A 170 0.56 -10.00 18.84
CA GLN A 170 1.24 -10.96 17.97
C GLN A 170 2.05 -11.99 18.79
N SER A 171 2.76 -11.56 19.83
CA SER A 171 3.50 -12.48 20.70
C SER A 171 2.59 -13.47 21.42
N ARG A 172 1.38 -13.05 21.79
CA ARG A 172 0.38 -13.89 22.48
C ARG A 172 -0.31 -14.86 21.52
N LEU A 173 -0.82 -14.35 20.39
CA LEU A 173 -1.67 -15.11 19.47
C LEU A 173 -0.86 -15.94 18.45
N LYS A 174 0.40 -15.56 18.22
CA LYS A 174 1.33 -16.22 17.30
C LYS A 174 0.68 -16.49 15.94
N LEU A 175 0.06 -15.45 15.38
CA LEU A 175 -0.67 -15.57 14.11
C LEU A 175 0.31 -15.69 12.95
N ALA A 176 -0.01 -16.58 12.02
CA ALA A 176 0.79 -16.86 10.84
C ALA A 176 -0.06 -16.82 9.57
N GLU A 177 0.60 -16.95 8.42
CA GLU A 177 -0.09 -17.18 7.14
C GLU A 177 -0.89 -18.48 7.19
N GLY A 178 -2.08 -18.46 6.59
CA GLY A 178 -3.02 -19.57 6.54
C GLY A 178 -3.93 -19.71 7.76
N ASP A 179 -3.63 -19.05 8.89
CA ASP A 179 -4.52 -19.06 10.06
C ASP A 179 -5.88 -18.43 9.72
N ARG A 180 -6.96 -19.08 10.17
CA ARG A 180 -8.32 -18.57 10.05
C ARG A 180 -8.84 -18.14 11.41
N LEU A 181 -9.45 -16.96 11.46
CA LEU A 181 -9.86 -16.35 12.71
C LEU A 181 -11.11 -15.50 12.56
N ASP A 182 -11.78 -15.35 13.70
CA ASP A 182 -12.83 -14.39 13.98
C ASP A 182 -12.29 -13.33 14.94
N LEU A 183 -12.66 -12.07 14.72
CA LEU A 183 -12.25 -10.97 15.58
C LEU A 183 -13.29 -9.86 15.61
N LYS A 184 -13.20 -9.02 16.65
CA LYS A 184 -13.85 -7.70 16.68
C LYS A 184 -12.84 -6.60 16.44
N ALA A 185 -13.19 -5.63 15.60
CA ALA A 185 -12.32 -4.50 15.32
C ALA A 185 -13.11 -3.25 14.94
N THR A 186 -12.42 -2.11 14.90
CA THR A 186 -12.96 -0.87 14.35
C THR A 186 -12.51 -0.73 12.90
N LEU A 187 -13.47 -0.58 11.98
CA LEU A 187 -13.18 -0.44 10.56
C LEU A 187 -12.79 1.01 10.22
N HIS A 188 -11.58 1.22 9.71
CA HIS A 188 -11.10 2.53 9.26
C HIS A 188 -10.74 2.53 7.78
N LEU A 189 -10.93 3.69 7.15
CA LEU A 189 -10.48 3.96 5.79
C LEU A 189 -9.14 4.69 5.81
N ASP A 190 -8.14 4.12 5.13
CA ASP A 190 -6.83 4.72 4.94
C ASP A 190 -6.42 4.71 3.46
N ARG A 191 -6.64 5.84 2.78
CA ARG A 191 -6.28 6.05 1.37
C ARG A 191 -6.80 4.95 0.44
N GLY A 192 -8.09 4.67 0.54
CA GLY A 192 -8.74 3.59 -0.22
C GLY A 192 -8.49 2.17 0.31
N ARG A 193 -7.72 2.00 1.39
CA ARG A 193 -7.56 0.70 2.08
C ARG A 193 -8.53 0.61 3.25
N LEU A 194 -9.12 -0.56 3.45
CA LEU A 194 -9.88 -0.86 4.66
C LEU A 194 -8.95 -1.51 5.69
N ILE A 195 -8.90 -0.92 6.87
CA ILE A 195 -8.02 -1.34 7.97
C ILE A 195 -8.86 -1.57 9.21
N LEU A 196 -8.76 -2.76 9.77
CA LEU A 196 -9.29 -3.17 11.06
C LEU A 196 -8.29 -2.75 12.15
N ASN A 197 -8.63 -1.70 12.90
CA ASN A 197 -7.87 -1.24 14.06
C ASN A 197 -8.51 -1.74 15.36
N HIS A 198 -7.80 -1.56 16.48
CA HIS A 198 -8.32 -1.89 17.81
C HIS A 198 -8.89 -3.31 17.87
N VAL A 199 -8.15 -4.27 17.30
CA VAL A 199 -8.52 -5.69 17.26
C VAL A 199 -8.67 -6.24 18.68
N ARG A 200 -9.79 -6.92 18.95
CA ARG A 200 -10.20 -7.51 20.23
C ARG A 200 -10.88 -8.85 19.97
N GLU A 201 -11.10 -9.63 21.03
CA GLU A 201 -11.90 -10.87 20.97
C GLU A 201 -11.50 -11.75 19.78
N VAL A 202 -10.21 -12.05 19.68
CA VAL A 202 -9.69 -12.88 18.58
C VAL A 202 -9.88 -14.35 18.92
N GLU A 203 -10.70 -15.03 18.14
CA GLU A 203 -10.93 -16.46 18.18
C GLU A 203 -10.28 -17.12 16.98
N ILE A 204 -9.46 -18.14 17.22
CA ILE A 204 -8.71 -18.81 16.16
C ILE A 204 -9.46 -20.09 15.82
N GLU A 205 -10.14 -20.09 14.67
CA GLU A 205 -10.87 -21.26 14.18
C GLU A 205 -9.91 -22.38 13.75
N SER A 206 -8.84 -22.03 13.02
CA SER A 206 -7.86 -22.99 12.56
C SER A 206 -6.45 -22.39 12.46
N LYS A 207 -5.45 -23.24 12.75
CA LYS A 207 -4.02 -22.93 12.61
C LYS A 207 -3.46 -23.67 11.40
N ALA A 208 -2.78 -22.95 10.52
CA ALA A 208 -2.11 -23.56 9.37
C ALA A 208 -0.70 -24.11 9.69
N GLY A 209 -0.17 -23.81 10.88
CA GLY A 209 1.15 -24.29 11.31
C GLY A 209 2.34 -23.57 10.66
N ALA A 210 2.09 -22.52 9.87
CA ALA A 210 3.14 -21.72 9.27
C ALA A 210 3.99 -20.97 10.32
N LYS A 211 5.21 -20.60 9.92
CA LYS A 211 6.09 -19.81 10.77
C LYS A 211 5.50 -18.41 11.01
N PHE A 212 5.37 -18.02 12.27
CA PHE A 212 4.93 -16.68 12.66
C PHE A 212 6.12 -15.73 12.86
N TRP A 213 5.88 -14.44 12.69
CA TRP A 213 6.87 -13.42 13.00
C TRP A 213 7.03 -13.22 14.51
N THR A 214 8.26 -13.31 14.99
CA THR A 214 8.63 -12.88 16.33
C THR A 214 9.03 -11.40 16.37
N LEU A 215 9.00 -10.80 17.58
CA LEU A 215 9.47 -9.43 17.78
C LEU A 215 10.97 -9.28 17.47
N ALA A 216 11.78 -10.29 17.80
CA ALA A 216 13.21 -10.30 17.52
C ALA A 216 13.48 -10.28 16.00
N GLU A 217 12.83 -11.15 15.23
CA GLU A 217 12.95 -11.18 13.77
C GLU A 217 12.49 -9.86 13.13
N ALA A 218 11.38 -9.29 13.61
CA ALA A 218 10.88 -8.02 13.11
C ALA A 218 11.88 -6.87 13.39
N ARG A 219 12.54 -6.86 14.55
CA ARG A 219 13.60 -5.89 14.88
C ARG A 219 14.85 -6.11 14.03
N GLN A 220 15.24 -7.36 13.78
CA GLN A 220 16.36 -7.65 12.90
C GLN A 220 16.09 -7.16 11.47
N ALA A 221 14.89 -7.43 10.94
CA ALA A 221 14.47 -6.93 9.63
C ALA A 221 14.41 -5.39 9.55
N LEU A 222 14.11 -4.72 10.67
CA LEU A 222 14.17 -3.25 10.76
C LEU A 222 15.60 -2.72 10.56
N LEU A 223 16.61 -3.42 11.12
CA LEU A 223 18.02 -3.03 11.08
C LEU A 223 18.67 -3.35 9.72
N THR A 224 18.34 -4.51 9.15
CA THR A 224 18.97 -4.99 7.91
C THR A 224 18.22 -4.58 6.65
N GLY A 225 16.92 -4.28 6.78
CA GLY A 225 16.07 -3.97 5.66
C GLY A 225 16.44 -2.67 4.95
N LYS A 226 15.92 -2.52 3.73
CA LYS A 226 16.25 -1.40 2.86
C LYS A 226 15.00 -0.77 2.27
N ILE A 227 15.00 0.56 2.21
CA ILE A 227 13.98 1.32 1.49
C ILE A 227 14.31 1.23 0.01
N LEU A 228 13.29 0.91 -0.78
CA LEU A 228 13.37 0.93 -2.24
C LEU A 228 13.07 2.33 -2.76
N ASP A 229 13.70 2.68 -3.87
CA ASP A 229 13.48 3.97 -4.54
C ASP A 229 12.07 4.04 -5.14
N ASP A 230 11.59 2.91 -5.68
CA ASP A 230 10.27 2.77 -6.28
C ASP A 230 9.40 1.70 -5.60
N GLN A 231 8.09 1.77 -5.85
CA GLN A 231 7.11 0.79 -5.38
C GLN A 231 6.90 -0.33 -6.42
N TYR A 232 7.93 -1.13 -6.66
CA TYR A 232 7.88 -2.23 -7.62
C TYR A 232 6.76 -3.23 -7.30
N GLU A 233 5.95 -3.56 -8.30
CA GLU A 233 4.77 -4.43 -8.15
C GLU A 233 5.12 -5.81 -7.57
N LYS A 234 6.19 -6.44 -8.07
CA LYS A 234 6.70 -7.71 -7.54
C LYS A 234 7.01 -7.65 -6.04
N CYS A 235 7.47 -6.51 -5.54
CA CYS A 235 7.80 -6.32 -4.15
C CYS A 235 6.56 -5.99 -3.30
N LEU A 236 5.53 -5.35 -3.85
CA LEU A 236 4.26 -5.12 -3.14
C LEU A 236 3.55 -6.45 -2.80
N SER A 237 3.59 -7.39 -3.74
CA SER A 237 3.01 -8.73 -3.60
C SER A 237 3.91 -9.71 -2.83
N CYS A 238 5.18 -9.38 -2.62
CA CYS A 238 6.13 -10.23 -1.91
C CYS A 238 5.79 -10.32 -0.41
N PRO A 239 5.92 -11.50 0.24
CA PRO A 239 5.80 -11.65 1.69
C PRO A 239 6.78 -10.75 2.47
N HIS A 240 7.93 -10.44 1.89
CA HIS A 240 8.99 -9.62 2.48
C HIS A 240 8.95 -8.13 2.09
N GLY A 241 8.02 -7.70 1.24
CA GLY A 241 7.82 -6.28 0.95
C GLY A 241 6.79 -5.65 1.89
N SER A 242 7.16 -4.59 2.59
CA SER A 242 6.28 -3.86 3.52
C SER A 242 6.22 -2.38 3.15
N LEU A 243 5.03 -1.79 3.20
CA LEU A 243 4.85 -0.35 3.01
C LEU A 243 5.16 0.38 4.31
N VAL A 244 6.01 1.41 4.22
CA VAL A 244 6.39 2.27 5.33
C VAL A 244 5.77 3.64 5.14
N ASP A 245 4.98 4.07 6.13
CA ASP A 245 4.45 5.43 6.19
C ASP A 245 5.54 6.39 6.69
N ILE A 246 5.76 7.49 5.95
CA ILE A 246 6.69 8.55 6.31
C ILE A 246 5.90 9.69 6.98
N ARG A 247 6.34 10.09 8.17
CA ARG A 247 5.81 11.23 8.94
C ARG A 247 6.89 12.31 9.02
N GLU A 248 6.65 13.44 8.36
CA GLU A 248 7.49 14.63 8.43
C GLU A 248 6.86 15.61 9.42
N THR A 249 7.60 16.01 10.46
CA THR A 249 7.10 16.90 11.52
C THR A 249 7.31 18.39 11.23
N GLU A 250 8.06 18.76 10.19
CA GLU A 250 8.57 20.14 10.01
C GLU A 250 7.89 20.98 8.94
N ILE A 251 7.07 20.41 8.05
CA ILE A 251 6.48 21.18 6.95
C ILE A 251 5.04 21.61 7.30
N VAL A 252 4.87 22.92 7.48
CA VAL A 252 3.60 23.64 7.78
C VAL A 252 2.54 23.52 6.66
N SER A 253 2.87 22.92 5.52
CA SER A 253 1.86 22.46 4.56
C SER A 253 1.52 21.02 4.89
N GLU A 254 0.26 20.75 5.28
CA GLU A 254 -0.35 19.42 5.45
C GLU A 254 0.61 18.29 5.03
N GLY A 255 1.37 17.79 6.01
CA GLY A 255 2.52 16.92 5.76
C GLY A 255 2.19 15.90 4.68
N GLN A 256 2.91 15.95 3.56
CA GLN A 256 2.71 15.00 2.47
C GLN A 256 3.00 13.61 3.05
N LYS A 257 1.96 12.90 3.51
CA LYS A 257 2.17 11.55 4.04
C LYS A 257 2.61 10.72 2.84
N ARG A 258 3.89 10.36 2.79
CA ARG A 258 4.45 9.58 1.69
C ARG A 258 4.56 8.13 2.15
N ARG A 259 4.45 7.20 1.22
CA ARG A 259 4.74 5.78 1.46
C ARG A 259 5.92 5.39 0.60
N LYS A 260 6.85 4.66 1.21
CA LYS A 260 7.90 3.97 0.48
C LYS A 260 7.78 2.47 0.69
N LEU A 261 8.28 1.71 -0.25
CA LEU A 261 8.37 0.26 -0.15
C LEU A 261 9.67 -0.10 0.57
N PHE A 262 9.59 -1.06 1.48
CA PHE A 262 10.71 -1.53 2.28
C PHE A 262 10.87 -3.03 2.12
N CYS A 263 12.07 -3.47 1.75
CA CYS A 263 12.43 -4.88 1.67
C CYS A 263 12.93 -5.35 3.03
N LEU A 264 12.18 -6.25 3.67
CA LEU A 264 12.52 -6.86 4.96
C LEU A 264 13.76 -7.78 4.87
N LYS A 265 14.17 -8.18 3.66
CA LYS A 265 15.38 -8.97 3.40
C LYS A 265 16.61 -8.11 3.07
N GLY A 266 16.46 -6.78 3.01
CA GLY A 266 17.58 -5.86 2.77
C GLY A 266 18.06 -5.76 1.32
N ILE A 267 17.26 -6.22 0.35
CA ILE A 267 17.60 -6.20 -1.07
C ILE A 267 17.18 -4.85 -1.65
N LEU A 268 18.15 -4.07 -2.16
CA LEU A 268 17.93 -2.72 -2.72
C LEU A 268 17.33 -2.74 -4.12
N LYS A 269 17.77 -3.70 -4.94
CA LYS A 269 17.40 -3.78 -6.35
C LYS A 269 16.63 -5.06 -6.58
N PRO A 270 15.33 -4.97 -6.91
CA PRO A 270 14.51 -6.14 -7.09
C PRO A 270 14.96 -7.08 -8.22
N GLU A 271 15.75 -6.63 -9.20
CA GLU A 271 16.33 -7.52 -10.23
C GLU A 271 17.30 -8.56 -9.65
N TYR A 272 17.95 -8.27 -8.52
CA TYR A 272 18.89 -9.20 -7.87
C TYR A 272 18.23 -10.02 -6.75
N CYS A 273 16.90 -9.99 -6.66
CA CYS A 273 16.16 -10.64 -5.59
C CYS A 273 15.95 -12.14 -5.88
N ILE A 274 16.64 -13.00 -5.14
CA ILE A 274 16.54 -14.47 -5.26
C ILE A 274 15.35 -15.09 -4.52
N VAL A 275 14.60 -14.30 -3.75
CA VAL A 275 13.50 -14.79 -2.88
C VAL A 275 12.46 -15.57 -3.69
N ARG A 276 12.14 -15.13 -4.90
CA ARG A 276 11.22 -15.85 -5.79
C ARG A 276 11.82 -17.14 -6.33
N SER A 277 13.10 -17.10 -6.72
CA SER A 277 13.83 -18.26 -7.23
C SER A 277 13.90 -19.38 -6.19
N SER A 278 14.14 -19.06 -4.92
CA SER A 278 14.20 -20.06 -3.84
C SER A 278 12.83 -20.64 -3.49
N GLU A 279 11.74 -19.86 -3.51
CA GLU A 279 10.39 -20.38 -3.24
C GLU A 279 9.85 -21.24 -4.40
N GLU A 280 10.23 -20.94 -5.64
CA GLU A 280 9.93 -21.79 -6.81
C GLU A 280 10.75 -23.09 -6.78
N ILE A 281 12.03 -23.04 -6.43
CA ILE A 281 12.88 -24.24 -6.29
C ILE A 281 12.37 -25.15 -5.16
N TYR A 282 12.04 -24.60 -3.99
CA TYR A 282 11.47 -25.39 -2.88
C TYR A 282 10.10 -26.02 -3.21
N ARG A 283 9.29 -25.39 -4.07
CA ARG A 283 8.04 -26.00 -4.57
C ARG A 283 8.28 -27.15 -5.53
N PHE A 284 9.34 -27.10 -6.33
CA PHE A 284 9.72 -28.20 -7.21
C PHE A 284 10.24 -29.41 -6.42
N ASP A 285 11.05 -29.19 -5.38
CA ASP A 285 11.57 -30.28 -4.54
C ASP A 285 10.44 -31.02 -3.79
N HIS A 286 9.43 -30.31 -3.27
CA HIS A 286 8.29 -30.94 -2.57
C HIS A 286 7.28 -31.63 -3.49
N CYS A 287 7.13 -31.23 -4.76
CA CYS A 287 6.33 -32.01 -5.71
C CYS A 287 6.97 -33.35 -6.07
N GLN A 288 8.30 -33.45 -6.08
CA GLN A 288 8.99 -34.71 -6.38
C GLN A 288 8.92 -35.71 -5.22
N ASP A 289 8.85 -35.23 -3.98
CA ASP A 289 8.69 -36.07 -2.79
C ASP A 289 7.28 -36.68 -2.70
N GLU A 290 6.23 -35.94 -3.08
CA GLU A 290 4.84 -36.42 -3.08
C GLU A 290 4.59 -37.46 -4.19
N GLU A 291 5.12 -37.25 -5.41
CA GLU A 291 5.05 -38.26 -6.49
C GLU A 291 5.82 -39.54 -6.13
N HIS A 292 6.97 -39.44 -5.46
CA HIS A 292 7.72 -40.62 -5.01
C HIS A 292 7.00 -41.43 -3.92
N GLN A 293 6.25 -40.77 -3.03
CA GLN A 293 5.45 -41.44 -2.00
C GLN A 293 4.18 -42.08 -2.58
N GLU A 294 3.51 -41.44 -3.54
CA GLU A 294 2.36 -42.05 -4.24
C GLU A 294 2.77 -43.27 -5.07
N ILE A 295 3.93 -43.24 -5.74
CA ILE A 295 4.43 -44.39 -6.51
C ILE A 295 4.81 -45.55 -5.59
N LYS A 296 5.45 -45.28 -4.43
CA LYS A 296 5.76 -46.32 -3.43
C LYS A 296 4.51 -46.95 -2.82
N ASN A 297 3.46 -46.16 -2.55
CA ASN A 297 2.21 -46.67 -1.99
C ASN A 297 1.35 -47.44 -3.00
N ARG A 298 1.60 -47.28 -4.31
CA ARG A 298 0.95 -48.07 -5.37
C ARG A 298 1.69 -49.37 -5.74
N LEU A 299 2.94 -49.51 -5.30
CA LEU A 299 3.81 -50.65 -5.62
C LEU A 299 4.17 -51.51 -4.39
N GLY A 300 3.56 -51.23 -3.24
CA GLY A 300 3.72 -51.98 -1.98
C GLY A 300 2.44 -52.70 -1.59
#